data_AF-A0A5C8NPU6-F1
#
_entry.id   AF-A0A5C8NPU6-F1
#
_cell.length_a   1.000
_cell.length_b   1.000
_cell.length_c   1.000
_cell.angle_alpha   90.00
_cell.angle_beta   90.00
_cell.angle_gamma   90.00
#
_symmetry.space_group_name_H-M   'P 1'
#
loop_
_entity.id
_entity.type
_entity.pdbx_description
1 polymer ?
#
loop_
_entity_poly.entity_id
_entity_poly.type
_entity_poly.pdbx_seq_one_letter_code
_entity_poly.pdbx_strand_id
1 'polypeptide(L)' 'MGFLDKFKGKSDEIKDKAEELMHEHDDKVDDAIDKVADLADDATKGKYSDQIDSAAEKAKDATE' A
#
# COMPACT_ATOMS: atom_id res chain seq x y z
N MET A 1 -25.76 19.07 7.04
CA MET A 1 -24.67 18.11 7.33
C MET A 1 -24.60 17.12 6.19
N GLY A 2 -23.77 17.42 5.20
CA GLY A 2 -23.78 16.76 3.89
C GLY A 2 -22.60 15.81 3.72
N PHE A 3 -22.81 14.80 2.89
CA PHE A 3 -21.90 13.80 2.28
C PHE A 3 -20.40 13.76 2.65
N LEU A 4 -19.71 14.89 2.80
CA LEU A 4 -18.35 14.94 3.35
C LEU A 4 -18.30 14.39 4.78
N ASP A 5 -19.33 14.64 5.60
CA ASP A 5 -19.42 14.10 6.97
C ASP A 5 -19.57 12.56 6.97
N LYS A 6 -20.35 12.03 6.01
CA LYS A 6 -20.53 10.59 5.80
C LYS A 6 -19.30 9.92 5.19
N PHE A 7 -18.60 10.64 4.30
CA PHE A 7 -17.36 10.16 3.70
C PHE A 7 -16.23 10.19 4.72
N LYS A 8 -16.12 11.26 5.53
CA LYS A 8 -15.15 11.38 6.61
C LYS A 8 -15.37 10.31 7.67
N GLY A 9 -16.62 10.11 8.12
CA GLY A 9 -16.94 9.01 9.04
C GLY A 9 -16.60 7.61 8.49
N LYS A 10 -16.77 7.40 7.18
CA LYS A 10 -16.30 6.16 6.52
C LYS A 10 -14.79 6.11 6.36
N SER A 11 -14.13 7.23 6.08
CA SER A 11 -12.68 7.30 5.93
C SER A 11 -11.98 7.06 7.26
N ASP A 12 -12.52 7.55 8.37
CA ASP A 12 -12.03 7.25 9.71
C ASP A 12 -12.23 5.74 10.01
N GLU A 13 -13.39 5.15 9.72
CA GLU A 13 -13.61 3.70 9.87
C GLU A 13 -12.69 2.84 8.97
N ILE A 14 -12.42 3.29 7.74
CA ILE A 14 -11.49 2.62 6.81
C ILE A 14 -10.06 2.77 7.31
N LYS A 15 -9.68 3.91 7.88
CA LYS A 15 -8.37 4.12 8.49
C LYS A 15 -8.17 3.24 9.70
N ASP A 16 -9.12 3.20 10.64
CA ASP A 16 -9.03 2.34 11.83
C ASP A 16 -8.89 0.86 11.42
N LYS A 17 -9.66 0.39 10.43
CA LYS A 17 -9.52 -0.97 9.89
C LYS A 17 -8.23 -1.21 9.12
N ALA A 18 -7.74 -0.22 8.40
CA ALA A 18 -6.47 -0.32 7.69
C ALA A 18 -5.29 -0.34 8.67
N GLU A 19 -5.33 0.50 9.71
CA GLU A 19 -4.37 0.49 10.82
C GLU A 19 -4.43 -0.83 11.57
N GLU A 20 -5.61 -1.38 11.87
CA GLU A 20 -5.74 -2.70 12.51
C GLU A 20 -5.16 -3.82 11.62
N LEU A 21 -5.42 -3.80 10.31
CA LEU A 21 -4.84 -4.74 9.35
C LEU A 21 -3.33 -4.57 9.17
N MET A 22 -2.81 -3.35 9.27
CA MET A 22 -1.38 -3.07 9.23
C MET A 22 -0.71 -3.55 10.53
N HIS A 23 -1.29 -3.25 11.69
CA HIS A 23 -0.76 -3.65 13.00
C HIS A 23 -0.76 -5.16 13.21
N GLU A 24 -1.76 -5.88 12.68
CA GLU A 24 -1.88 -7.34 12.83
C GLU A 24 -1.04 -8.11 11.79
N HIS A 25 -0.47 -7.42 10.79
CA HIS A 25 0.21 -8.04 9.65
C HIS A 25 1.37 -7.21 9.05
N ASP A 26 2.19 -6.59 9.89
CA ASP A 26 3.38 -5.84 9.46
C ASP A 26 4.34 -6.71 8.62
N ASP A 27 4.53 -7.98 9.01
CA ASP A 27 5.27 -9.01 8.25
C ASP A 27 4.79 -9.22 6.80
N LYS A 28 3.55 -8.85 6.46
CA LYS A 28 2.98 -9.02 5.11
C LYS A 28 3.05 -7.75 4.27
N VAL A 29 3.47 -6.62 4.84
CA VAL A 29 3.61 -5.37 4.11
C VAL A 29 4.70 -5.51 3.06
N ASP A 30 5.81 -6.16 3.41
CA ASP A 30 6.90 -6.53 2.51
C ASP A 30 6.42 -7.34 1.28
N ASP A 31 5.68 -8.43 1.55
CA ASP A 31 5.09 -9.30 0.52
C ASP A 31 4.06 -8.57 -0.36
N ALA A 32 3.32 -7.62 0.23
CA ALA A 32 2.35 -6.81 -0.49
C ALA A 32 3.03 -5.79 -1.41
N ILE A 33 4.11 -5.16 -0.93
CA ILE A 33 4.92 -4.22 -1.71
C ILE A 33 5.55 -4.94 -2.91
N ASP A 34 6.15 -6.13 -2.70
CA ASP A 34 6.73 -6.93 -3.79
C ASP A 34 5.68 -7.31 -4.84
N LYS A 35 4.49 -7.77 -4.42
CA LYS A 35 3.41 -8.12 -5.37
C LYS A 35 2.92 -6.93 -6.19
N VAL A 36 2.84 -5.75 -5.58
CA VAL A 36 2.44 -4.54 -6.29
C VAL A 36 3.53 -4.11 -7.26
N ALA A 37 4.80 -4.27 -6.88
CA ALA A 37 5.94 -4.04 -7.75
C ALA A 37 5.91 -4.98 -8.97
N ASP A 38 5.77 -6.29 -8.76
CA ASP A 38 5.69 -7.30 -9.83
C ASP A 38 4.52 -7.02 -10.79
N LEU A 39 3.33 -6.67 -10.26
CA LEU A 39 2.17 -6.34 -11.07
C LEU A 39 2.37 -5.06 -11.88
N ALA A 40 2.97 -4.04 -11.29
CA ALA A 40 3.27 -2.80 -11.97
C ALA A 40 4.34 -3.02 -13.05
N ASP A 41 5.33 -3.87 -12.78
CA ASP A 41 6.36 -4.20 -13.75
C ASP A 41 5.77 -4.98 -14.94
N ASP A 42 4.97 -6.02 -14.68
CA ASP A 42 4.30 -6.83 -15.71
C ASP A 42 3.36 -5.96 -16.56
N ALA A 43 2.60 -5.06 -15.92
CA ALA A 43 1.74 -4.09 -16.60
C ALA A 43 2.52 -3.10 -17.47
N THR A 44 3.73 -2.73 -17.04
CA THR A 44 4.64 -1.87 -17.81
C THR A 44 5.56 -2.64 -18.74
N LYS A 45 5.46 -3.98 -18.75
CA LYS A 45 6.28 -4.93 -19.49
C LYS A 45 7.77 -4.78 -19.22
N GLY A 46 8.17 -4.61 -17.96
CA GLY A 46 9.59 -4.46 -17.61
C GLY A 46 10.17 -3.08 -17.92
N LYS A 47 9.39 -2.12 -18.45
CA LYS A 47 9.93 -0.82 -18.88
C LYS A 47 10.39 0.05 -17.71
N TYR A 48 9.79 -0.15 -16.54
CA TYR A 48 10.06 0.65 -15.36
C TYR A 48 10.49 -0.21 -14.16
N SER A 49 10.90 -1.47 -14.37
CA SER A 49 11.30 -2.41 -13.31
C SER A 49 12.25 -1.75 -12.32
N ASP A 50 13.36 -1.19 -12.79
CA ASP A 50 14.35 -0.53 -11.91
C ASP A 50 13.74 0.57 -11.02
N GLN A 51 12.77 1.33 -11.53
CA GLN A 51 12.12 2.39 -10.76
C GLN A 51 11.08 1.83 -9.78
N ILE A 52 10.39 0.77 -10.18
CA ILE A 52 9.37 0.09 -9.39
C ILE A 52 10.04 -0.68 -8.25
N ASP A 53 11.07 -1.47 -8.53
CA ASP A 53 11.93 -2.13 -7.55
C ASP A 53 12.54 -1.13 -6.57
N SER A 54 13.13 -0.03 -7.07
CA SER A 54 13.72 0.98 -6.18
C SER A 54 12.67 1.70 -5.31
N ALA A 55 11.44 1.84 -5.79
CA ALA A 55 10.34 2.39 -5.00
C ALA A 55 9.82 1.39 -3.96
N ALA A 56 9.75 0.11 -4.33
CA ALA A 56 9.36 -0.99 -3.47
C ALA A 56 10.36 -1.19 -2.32
N GLU A 57 11.67 -1.24 -2.63
CA GLU A 57 12.74 -1.37 -1.65
C GLU A 57 12.73 -0.23 -0.62
N LYS A 58 12.51 1.02 -1.07
CA LYS A 58 12.38 2.17 -0.16
C LYS A 58 11.13 2.14 0.69
N ALA A 59 10.05 1.57 0.18
CA ALA A 59 8.82 1.42 0.94
C ALA A 59 8.97 0.35 2.01
N LYS A 60 9.69 -0.75 1.71
CA LYS A 60 10.07 -1.79 2.68
C LYS A 60 10.99 -1.26 3.78
N ASP A 61 12.02 -0.49 3.41
CA ASP A 61 12.94 0.14 4.36
C ASP A 61 12.23 1.14 5.30
N ALA A 62 11.11 1.72 4.86
CA ALA A 62 10.28 2.59 5.70
C ALA A 62 9.31 1.84 6.62
N THR A 63 9.10 0.55 6.38
CA THR A 63 8.26 -0.34 7.19
C THR A 63 9.09 -1.18 8.17
N GLU A 64 10.39 -1.37 7.93
CA GLU A 64 11.35 -1.91 8.91
C GLU A 64 11.79 -0.91 10.01
#